data_AF-G3JSV8-F1
#
_entry.id   AF-G3JSV8-F1
#
_cell.length_a   1.000
_cell.length_b   1.000
_cell.length_c   1.000
_cell.angle_alpha   90.00
_cell.angle_beta   90.00
_cell.angle_gamma   90.00
#
_symmetry.space_group_name_H-M   'P 1'
#
loop_
_entity.id
_entity.type
_entity.pdbx_description
1 polymer ?
#
loop_
_entity_poly.entity_id
_entity_poly.type
_entity_poly.pdbx_seq_one_letter_code
_entity_poly.pdbx_strand_id
1 'polypeptide(L)'
;MKSPIPDYLKAVLDNARSIERGAPASYIETLAQADTSKLAVALAMVDGNLYSVGDDRVEFSMQSISKAFVYAMAIEDRGLPRVLEKIGVEPSGDAFNHLSLERGTNRPVNPMINAGAITAHSLVEGRTAEERTERILRGLSQLAGRPLHVDEAVYEAELRTADRNMAIGYMLKAAGVISCDPRDVVRGYIRQCAITVNVRDLAVMAATLSNGGVHPVTGVAMIPQASVRQVLSVMTTCGMYDAAGDWVSNVGIPAKSGVAGGIIGALPGQVGIATFSPKLDERGNSVRGVAMCEQLSRDMGLHMMDVSQIAGATVRITVATIVPGAAEPDHPNCARAVVIFSLRGAVRFPGSERLSRALVRELGAPDDGDPGSGAHAGCCAVVISLRDVYSLNTVARRILHESIRRLVAEERSVVVVDPTEVLQMETPEAGKAEMARLRVVKTEMEARNSIGGIGCSAVLVQDDW
;
A
#
# COMPACT_ATOMS: atom_id res chain seq x y z
N MET A 1 -28.05 -13.31 1.55
CA MET A 1 -27.86 -11.85 1.35
C MET A 1 -26.66 -11.67 0.42
N LYS A 2 -26.74 -10.80 -0.59
CA LYS A 2 -25.59 -10.45 -1.47
C LYS A 2 -24.94 -9.17 -0.96
N SER A 3 -23.64 -8.99 -1.23
CA SER A 3 -22.98 -7.70 -0.95
C SER A 3 -23.66 -6.58 -1.74
N PRO A 4 -23.85 -5.38 -1.17
CA PRO A 4 -24.44 -4.24 -1.87
C PRO A 4 -23.45 -3.54 -2.82
N ILE A 5 -22.15 -3.86 -2.73
CA ILE A 5 -21.10 -3.16 -3.50
C ILE A 5 -21.29 -3.29 -5.02
N PRO A 6 -21.60 -4.46 -5.61
CA PRO A 6 -21.86 -4.56 -7.05
C PRO A 6 -23.05 -3.72 -7.53
N ASP A 7 -24.12 -3.63 -6.72
CA ASP A 7 -25.30 -2.84 -7.07
C ASP A 7 -24.97 -1.33 -7.06
N TYR A 8 -24.18 -0.89 -6.09
CA TYR A 8 -23.66 0.47 -6.05
C TYR A 8 -22.71 0.76 -7.24
N LEU A 9 -21.78 -0.13 -7.56
CA LEU A 9 -20.90 0.04 -8.73
C LEU A 9 -21.70 0.13 -10.03
N LYS A 10 -22.82 -0.61 -10.14
CA LYS A 10 -23.71 -0.50 -11.29
C LYS A 10 -24.34 0.90 -11.37
N ALA A 11 -24.77 1.48 -10.25
CA ALA A 11 -25.28 2.86 -10.22
C ALA A 11 -24.21 3.88 -10.63
N VAL A 12 -22.97 3.74 -10.16
CA VAL A 12 -21.82 4.56 -10.59
C VAL A 12 -21.62 4.47 -12.11
N LEU A 13 -21.68 3.25 -12.65
CA LEU A 13 -21.52 2.99 -14.07
C LEU A 13 -22.66 3.62 -14.90
N ASP A 14 -23.90 3.47 -14.46
CA ASP A 14 -25.08 4.01 -15.16
C ASP A 14 -25.08 5.55 -15.15
N ASN A 15 -24.67 6.19 -14.06
CA ASN A 15 -24.50 7.65 -13.98
C ASN A 15 -23.48 8.14 -15.01
N ALA A 16 -22.32 7.48 -15.09
CA ALA A 16 -21.24 7.85 -16.01
C ALA A 16 -21.58 7.55 -17.48
N ARG A 17 -22.46 6.59 -17.76
CA ARG A 17 -22.87 6.19 -19.11
C ARG A 17 -23.46 7.36 -19.91
N SER A 18 -24.20 8.26 -19.24
CA SER A 18 -24.82 9.44 -19.86
C SER A 18 -23.82 10.49 -20.38
N ILE A 19 -22.55 10.40 -19.98
CA ILE A 19 -21.52 11.37 -20.37
C ILE A 19 -21.00 11.00 -21.76
N GLU A 20 -21.36 11.80 -22.77
CA GLU A 20 -21.00 11.52 -24.17
C GLU A 20 -19.80 12.32 -24.71
N ARG A 21 -19.28 13.28 -23.93
CA ARG A 21 -18.14 14.14 -24.32
C ARG A 21 -16.84 13.34 -24.49
N GLY A 22 -15.87 13.94 -25.18
CA GLY A 22 -14.55 13.37 -25.43
C GLY A 22 -14.49 12.51 -26.69
N ALA A 23 -13.29 12.04 -27.01
CA ALA A 23 -13.02 11.22 -28.20
C ALA A 23 -11.93 10.18 -27.91
N PRO A 24 -11.89 9.04 -28.62
CA PRO A 24 -10.77 8.10 -28.53
C PRO A 24 -9.44 8.75 -28.94
N ALA A 25 -8.33 8.15 -28.51
CA ALA A 25 -7.01 8.56 -28.96
C ALA A 25 -6.88 8.40 -30.48
N SER A 26 -6.62 9.50 -31.20
CA SER A 26 -6.62 9.53 -32.67
C SER A 26 -5.27 9.20 -33.31
N TYR A 27 -4.17 9.25 -32.54
CA TYR A 27 -2.81 9.09 -33.06
C TYR A 27 -2.35 7.63 -33.18
N ILE A 28 -3.08 6.68 -32.58
CA ILE A 28 -2.90 5.23 -32.77
C ILE A 28 -4.14 4.70 -33.45
N GLU A 29 -3.99 4.20 -34.67
CA GLU A 29 -5.09 3.73 -35.53
C GLU A 29 -6.02 2.74 -34.81
N THR A 30 -5.46 1.76 -34.12
CA THR A 30 -6.22 0.75 -33.37
C THR A 30 -7.06 1.35 -32.24
N LEU A 31 -6.57 2.41 -31.58
CA LEU A 31 -7.31 3.08 -30.50
C LEU A 31 -8.36 4.06 -31.05
N ALA A 32 -8.10 4.67 -32.21
CA ALA A 32 -9.04 5.56 -32.87
C ALA A 32 -10.35 4.83 -33.27
N GLN A 33 -10.24 3.51 -33.52
CA GLN A 33 -11.35 2.64 -33.89
C GLN A 33 -12.00 1.91 -32.68
N ALA A 34 -11.60 2.25 -31.44
CA ALA A 34 -12.11 1.60 -30.25
C ALA A 34 -13.64 1.78 -30.09
N ASP A 35 -14.33 0.73 -29.63
CA ASP A 35 -15.76 0.78 -29.33
C ASP A 35 -16.04 1.69 -28.13
N THR A 36 -16.52 2.91 -28.41
CA THR A 36 -16.78 3.94 -27.40
C THR A 36 -17.99 3.68 -26.50
N SER A 37 -18.75 2.61 -26.76
CA SER A 37 -19.85 2.18 -25.89
C SER A 37 -19.36 1.42 -24.65
N LYS A 38 -18.11 0.92 -24.68
CA LYS A 38 -17.53 0.12 -23.61
C LYS A 38 -17.31 0.94 -22.33
N LEU A 39 -17.72 0.36 -21.21
CA LEU A 39 -17.63 0.99 -19.90
C LEU A 39 -17.53 -0.07 -18.81
N ALA A 40 -16.53 0.05 -17.94
CA ALA A 40 -16.37 -0.87 -16.82
C ALA A 40 -15.72 -0.20 -15.60
N VAL A 41 -16.00 -0.77 -14.42
CA VAL A 41 -15.37 -0.40 -13.15
C VAL A 41 -15.13 -1.65 -12.30
N ALA A 42 -14.00 -1.69 -11.60
CA ALA A 42 -13.63 -2.75 -10.67
C ALA A 42 -12.98 -2.19 -9.39
N LEU A 43 -13.29 -2.82 -8.27
CA LEU A 43 -12.68 -2.60 -6.96
C LEU A 43 -12.06 -3.92 -6.47
N ALA A 44 -10.76 -3.93 -6.20
CA ALA A 44 -10.06 -5.02 -5.55
C ALA A 44 -9.66 -4.58 -4.13
N MET A 45 -10.13 -5.32 -3.14
CA MET A 45 -9.81 -5.09 -1.74
C MET A 45 -8.43 -5.67 -1.42
N VAL A 46 -7.77 -5.10 -0.40
CA VAL A 46 -6.46 -5.60 0.06
C VAL A 46 -6.49 -7.01 0.64
N ASP A 47 -7.69 -7.52 0.96
CA ASP A 47 -7.94 -8.89 1.43
C ASP A 47 -8.24 -9.90 0.30
N GLY A 48 -8.17 -9.47 -0.96
CA GLY A 48 -8.36 -10.34 -2.13
C GLY A 48 -9.77 -10.35 -2.72
N ASN A 49 -10.75 -9.71 -2.08
CA ASN A 49 -12.10 -9.60 -2.66
C ASN A 49 -12.12 -8.68 -3.89
N LEU A 50 -12.78 -9.11 -4.97
CA LEU A 50 -12.90 -8.35 -6.21
C LEU A 50 -14.38 -8.14 -6.58
N TYR A 51 -14.77 -6.88 -6.76
CA TYR A 51 -16.07 -6.46 -7.27
C TYR A 51 -15.89 -5.79 -8.62
N SER A 52 -16.65 -6.19 -9.64
CA SER A 52 -16.58 -5.59 -10.97
C SER A 52 -17.93 -5.60 -11.67
N VAL A 53 -18.19 -4.59 -12.50
CA VAL A 53 -19.43 -4.43 -13.29
C VAL A 53 -19.14 -3.80 -14.66
N GLY A 54 -20.05 -3.99 -15.61
CA GLY A 54 -19.93 -3.49 -16.99
C GLY A 54 -19.16 -4.44 -17.90
N ASP A 55 -18.44 -3.89 -18.86
CA ASP A 55 -17.58 -4.62 -19.81
C ASP A 55 -16.25 -5.06 -19.15
N ASP A 56 -16.33 -5.69 -17.97
CA ASP A 56 -15.21 -5.88 -17.05
C ASP A 56 -14.13 -6.89 -17.51
N ARG A 57 -14.40 -7.62 -18.58
CA ARG A 57 -13.48 -8.56 -19.23
C ARG A 57 -13.01 -8.09 -20.60
N VAL A 58 -13.45 -6.92 -21.07
CA VAL A 58 -12.92 -6.36 -22.31
C VAL A 58 -11.46 -6.01 -22.10
N GLU A 59 -10.65 -6.55 -22.99
CA GLU A 59 -9.22 -6.37 -23.01
C GLU A 59 -8.84 -5.12 -23.81
N PHE A 60 -7.85 -4.38 -23.32
CA PHE A 60 -7.29 -3.17 -23.93
C PHE A 60 -5.81 -3.03 -23.59
N SER A 61 -5.06 -2.29 -24.40
CA SER A 61 -3.64 -2.02 -24.13
C SER A 61 -3.46 -1.17 -22.87
N MET A 62 -2.58 -1.58 -21.96
CA MET A 62 -2.32 -0.94 -20.66
C MET A 62 -1.80 0.50 -20.80
N GLN A 63 -1.05 0.80 -21.86
CA GLN A 63 -0.55 2.13 -22.18
C GLN A 63 0.28 2.71 -21.00
N SER A 64 0.13 4.01 -20.73
CA SER A 64 0.86 4.72 -19.68
C SER A 64 0.57 4.24 -18.25
N ILE A 65 -0.42 3.37 -18.02
CA ILE A 65 -0.64 2.73 -16.71
C ILE A 65 0.57 1.88 -16.33
N SER A 66 1.22 1.24 -17.31
CA SER A 66 2.41 0.40 -17.12
C SER A 66 3.58 1.13 -16.44
N LYS A 67 3.67 2.47 -16.60
CA LYS A 67 4.77 3.29 -16.08
C LYS A 67 4.94 3.15 -14.58
N ALA A 68 3.85 3.10 -13.83
CA ALA A 68 3.89 2.98 -12.37
C ALA A 68 4.54 1.67 -11.93
N PHE A 69 4.15 0.56 -12.58
CA PHE A 69 4.65 -0.77 -12.25
C PHE A 69 6.09 -0.99 -12.73
N VAL A 70 6.45 -0.50 -13.92
CA VAL A 70 7.82 -0.61 -14.42
C VAL A 70 8.78 0.29 -13.65
N TYR A 71 8.32 1.44 -13.14
CA TYR A 71 9.10 2.24 -12.19
C TYR A 71 9.36 1.46 -10.89
N ALA A 72 8.37 0.72 -10.38
CA ALA A 72 8.56 -0.15 -9.22
C ALA A 72 9.62 -1.24 -9.47
N MET A 73 9.56 -1.91 -10.63
CA MET A 73 10.55 -2.92 -11.03
C MET A 73 11.95 -2.31 -11.18
N ALA A 74 12.08 -1.12 -11.75
CA ALA A 74 13.37 -0.43 -11.85
C ALA A 74 13.96 -0.12 -10.45
N ILE A 75 13.12 0.26 -9.47
CA ILE A 75 13.56 0.47 -8.09
C ILE A 75 13.99 -0.85 -7.44
N GLU A 76 13.29 -1.94 -7.71
CA GLU A 76 13.64 -3.27 -7.22
C GLU A 76 15.01 -3.71 -7.77
N ASP A 77 15.23 -3.55 -9.08
CA ASP A 77 16.43 -4.04 -9.77
C ASP A 77 17.68 -3.20 -9.48
N ARG A 78 17.52 -1.90 -9.23
CA ARG A 78 18.65 -0.95 -9.11
C ARG A 78 18.78 -0.30 -7.73
N GLY A 79 17.75 -0.40 -6.90
CA GLY A 79 17.61 0.37 -5.67
C GLY A 79 17.19 1.83 -5.94
N LEU A 80 16.41 2.39 -5.02
CA LEU A 80 15.87 3.75 -5.15
C LEU A 80 16.95 4.83 -5.40
N PRO A 81 18.11 4.85 -4.70
CA PRO A 81 19.12 5.88 -4.93
C PRO A 81 19.61 5.93 -6.39
N ARG A 82 19.86 4.77 -7.02
CA ARG A 82 20.32 4.69 -8.41
C ARG A 82 19.25 5.09 -9.41
N VAL A 83 17.99 4.77 -9.13
CA VAL A 83 16.88 5.24 -9.96
C VAL A 83 16.76 6.76 -9.88
N LEU A 84 16.89 7.34 -8.69
CA LEU A 84 16.81 8.79 -8.49
C LEU A 84 18.00 9.54 -9.13
N GLU A 85 19.17 8.93 -9.29
CA GLU A 85 20.25 9.52 -10.11
C GLU A 85 19.82 9.76 -11.57
N LYS A 86 18.83 8.99 -12.07
CA LYS A 86 18.42 8.96 -13.48
C LYS A 86 17.02 9.48 -13.75
N ILE A 87 16.17 9.59 -12.73
CA ILE A 87 14.76 10.02 -12.85
C ILE A 87 14.40 10.87 -11.63
N GLY A 88 13.83 12.05 -11.84
CA GLY A 88 13.29 12.91 -10.79
C GLY A 88 11.95 12.40 -10.24
N VAL A 89 11.32 13.24 -9.41
CA VAL A 89 10.03 12.96 -8.76
C VAL A 89 9.04 14.13 -8.86
N GLU A 90 9.44 15.21 -9.53
CA GLU A 90 8.70 16.46 -9.57
C GLU A 90 7.67 16.44 -10.71
N PRO A 91 6.48 17.04 -10.51
CA PRO A 91 5.51 17.20 -11.58
C PRO A 91 6.11 18.02 -12.73
N SER A 92 5.81 17.62 -13.97
CA SER A 92 6.08 18.48 -15.12
C SER A 92 5.00 19.56 -15.17
N GLY A 93 5.36 20.82 -14.96
CA GLY A 93 4.44 21.95 -15.15
C GLY A 93 4.09 22.22 -16.62
N ASP A 94 4.70 21.49 -17.54
CA ASP A 94 4.44 21.55 -18.97
C ASP A 94 3.51 20.41 -19.38
N ALA A 95 2.68 20.67 -20.40
CA ALA A 95 1.84 19.65 -21.03
C ALA A 95 2.64 18.39 -21.32
N PHE A 96 1.96 17.24 -21.36
CA PHE A 96 2.47 15.90 -21.71
C PHE A 96 3.44 15.86 -22.92
N ASN A 97 3.50 16.93 -23.72
CA ASN A 97 4.20 17.12 -24.96
C ASN A 97 5.61 17.78 -24.90
N HIS A 98 6.07 18.29 -23.76
CA HIS A 98 7.43 18.86 -23.66
C HIS A 98 8.50 17.81 -23.29
N LEU A 99 9.76 18.09 -23.67
CA LEU A 99 10.91 17.20 -23.47
C LEU A 99 11.34 17.07 -21.99
N SER A 100 10.73 17.88 -21.10
CA SER A 100 10.81 17.92 -19.62
C SER A 100 12.01 17.19 -18.99
N LEU A 101 13.21 17.71 -19.26
CA LEU A 101 14.43 17.39 -18.54
C LEU A 101 14.69 18.44 -17.45
N GLU A 102 15.12 18.01 -16.27
CA GLU A 102 15.53 18.91 -15.20
C GLU A 102 16.77 19.73 -15.61
N ARG A 103 16.78 21.04 -15.31
CA ARG A 103 17.92 21.91 -15.58
C ARG A 103 19.13 21.48 -14.73
N GLY A 104 20.29 21.30 -15.37
CA GLY A 104 21.56 20.97 -14.72
C GLY A 104 21.82 19.46 -14.61
N THR A 105 20.82 18.66 -14.24
CA THR A 105 20.95 17.19 -14.14
C THR A 105 20.61 16.47 -15.45
N ASN A 106 19.83 17.11 -16.33
CA ASN A 106 19.32 16.56 -17.60
C ASN A 106 18.54 15.24 -17.45
N ARG A 107 18.17 14.83 -16.23
CA ARG A 107 17.32 13.66 -15.99
C ARG A 107 15.85 14.03 -16.25
N PRO A 108 15.00 13.09 -16.69
CA PRO A 108 13.56 13.31 -16.76
C PRO A 108 13.00 13.71 -15.40
N VAL A 109 12.04 14.63 -15.38
CA VAL A 109 11.49 15.20 -14.14
C VAL A 109 10.70 14.20 -13.28
N ASN A 110 10.08 13.17 -13.87
CA ASN A 110 9.39 12.09 -13.16
C ASN A 110 9.20 10.84 -14.05
N PRO A 111 8.93 9.65 -13.48
CA PRO A 111 8.67 8.42 -14.23
C PRO A 111 7.30 8.34 -14.93
N MET A 112 6.36 9.28 -14.70
CA MET A 112 5.01 9.23 -15.28
C MET A 112 4.92 9.87 -16.66
N ILE A 113 5.91 10.68 -17.03
CA ILE A 113 6.12 11.17 -18.40
C ILE A 113 6.91 10.16 -19.26
N ASN A 114 6.83 10.28 -20.59
CA ASN A 114 7.47 9.32 -21.51
C ASN A 114 8.99 9.25 -21.34
N ALA A 115 9.67 10.38 -21.15
CA ALA A 115 11.12 10.40 -20.93
C ALA A 115 11.52 9.61 -19.69
N GLY A 116 10.80 9.79 -18.58
CA GLY A 116 11.05 9.02 -17.36
C GLY A 116 10.68 7.55 -17.50
N ALA A 117 9.61 7.23 -18.23
CA ALA A 117 9.20 5.85 -18.48
C ALA A 117 10.19 5.08 -19.37
N ILE A 118 10.72 5.71 -20.42
CA ILE A 118 11.77 5.14 -21.27
C ILE A 118 13.05 4.90 -20.45
N THR A 119 13.41 5.86 -19.60
CA THR A 119 14.54 5.67 -18.66
C THR A 119 14.26 4.55 -17.67
N ALA A 120 13.07 4.49 -17.05
CA ALA A 120 12.68 3.43 -16.12
C ALA A 120 12.73 2.06 -16.81
N HIS A 121 12.22 1.97 -18.03
CA HIS A 121 12.33 0.77 -18.86
C HIS A 121 13.80 0.39 -19.01
N SER A 122 14.70 1.31 -19.41
CA SER A 122 16.14 1.00 -19.56
C SER A 122 16.84 0.52 -18.27
N LEU A 123 16.30 0.86 -17.10
CA LEU A 123 16.85 0.49 -15.80
C LEU A 123 16.43 -0.91 -15.34
N VAL A 124 15.37 -1.49 -15.91
CA VAL A 124 14.97 -2.87 -15.60
C VAL A 124 16.07 -3.85 -16.03
N GLU A 125 16.28 -4.88 -15.22
CA GLU A 125 17.30 -5.90 -15.44
C GLU A 125 17.03 -6.72 -16.70
N GLY A 126 18.10 -7.00 -17.45
CA GLY A 126 18.08 -7.78 -18.68
C GLY A 126 19.39 -7.56 -19.44
N ARG A 127 20.06 -8.64 -19.85
CA ARG A 127 21.34 -8.57 -20.58
C ARG A 127 21.11 -8.11 -22.02
N THR A 128 19.95 -8.43 -22.57
CA THR A 128 19.50 -7.96 -23.89
C THR A 128 18.18 -7.17 -23.77
N ALA A 129 17.76 -6.53 -24.87
CA ALA A 129 16.49 -5.82 -24.92
C ALA A 129 15.28 -6.77 -24.79
N GLU A 130 15.41 -7.98 -25.33
CA GLU A 130 14.42 -9.05 -25.29
C GLU A 130 14.26 -9.58 -23.86
N GLU A 131 15.37 -9.93 -23.19
CA GLU A 131 15.34 -10.39 -21.79
C GLU A 131 14.67 -9.36 -20.88
N ARG A 132 14.94 -8.06 -21.11
CA ARG A 132 14.31 -6.97 -20.36
C ARG A 132 12.81 -6.87 -20.59
N THR A 133 12.39 -6.96 -21.85
CA THR A 133 10.96 -6.94 -22.22
C THR A 133 10.23 -8.14 -21.63
N GLU A 134 10.85 -9.32 -21.64
CA GLU A 134 10.30 -10.52 -21.04
C GLU A 134 10.19 -10.41 -19.51
N ARG A 135 11.19 -9.84 -18.83
CA ARG A 135 11.13 -9.54 -17.39
C ARG A 135 9.93 -8.66 -17.05
N ILE A 136 9.73 -7.59 -17.82
CA ILE A 136 8.59 -6.66 -17.63
C ILE A 136 7.26 -7.38 -17.85
N LEU A 137 7.11 -8.13 -18.94
CA LEU A 137 5.88 -8.87 -19.22
C LEU A 137 5.56 -9.88 -18.12
N ARG A 138 6.59 -10.60 -17.64
CA ARG A 138 6.46 -11.57 -16.54
C ARG A 138 6.06 -10.90 -15.23
N GLY A 139 6.71 -9.80 -14.87
CA GLY A 139 6.39 -9.05 -13.64
C GLY A 139 4.97 -8.48 -13.67
N LEU A 140 4.54 -7.91 -14.81
CA LEU A 140 3.17 -7.42 -14.97
C LEU A 140 2.14 -8.56 -14.94
N SER A 141 2.48 -9.72 -15.50
CA SER A 141 1.65 -10.93 -15.41
C SER A 141 1.50 -11.43 -13.97
N GLN A 142 2.58 -11.40 -13.18
CA GLN A 142 2.53 -11.75 -11.76
C GLN A 142 1.66 -10.79 -10.96
N LEU A 143 1.73 -9.48 -11.24
CA LEU A 143 0.88 -8.47 -10.60
C LEU A 143 -0.61 -8.61 -10.99
N ALA A 144 -0.90 -9.06 -12.21
CA ALA A 144 -2.27 -9.33 -12.68
C ALA A 144 -2.81 -10.68 -12.18
N GLY A 145 -1.95 -11.57 -11.69
CA GLY A 145 -2.32 -12.93 -11.29
C GLY A 145 -2.62 -13.88 -12.47
N ARG A 146 -2.25 -13.50 -13.71
CA ARG A 146 -2.41 -14.32 -14.91
C ARG A 146 -1.38 -13.96 -15.98
N PRO A 147 -1.08 -14.86 -16.93
CA PRO A 147 -0.29 -14.50 -18.11
C PRO A 147 -0.96 -13.36 -18.90
N LEU A 148 -0.20 -12.30 -19.14
CA LEU A 148 -0.54 -11.22 -20.07
C LEU A 148 0.21 -11.43 -21.38
N HIS A 149 -0.21 -10.73 -22.42
CA HIS A 149 0.40 -10.78 -23.75
C HIS A 149 0.49 -9.37 -24.36
N VAL A 150 1.33 -9.22 -25.36
CA VAL A 150 1.46 -7.98 -26.13
C VAL A 150 0.44 -8.02 -27.27
N ASP A 151 -0.33 -6.94 -27.44
CA ASP A 151 -1.11 -6.71 -28.65
C ASP A 151 -0.17 -6.23 -29.76
N GLU A 152 0.20 -7.15 -30.66
CA GLU A 152 1.09 -6.82 -31.77
C GLU A 152 0.49 -5.79 -32.73
N ALA A 153 -0.84 -5.72 -32.87
CA ALA A 153 -1.47 -4.73 -33.74
C ALA A 153 -1.33 -3.31 -33.17
N VAL A 154 -1.52 -3.15 -31.85
CA VAL A 154 -1.27 -1.88 -31.15
C VAL A 154 0.22 -1.54 -31.18
N TYR A 155 1.10 -2.51 -30.92
CA TYR A 155 2.55 -2.32 -30.97
C TYR A 155 3.01 -1.78 -32.33
N GLU A 156 2.62 -2.44 -33.42
CA GLU A 156 3.00 -2.04 -34.78
C GLU A 156 2.39 -0.69 -35.17
N ALA A 157 1.15 -0.41 -34.75
CA ALA A 157 0.51 0.88 -34.99
C ALA A 157 1.25 2.03 -34.29
N GLU A 158 1.61 1.86 -33.02
CA GLU A 158 2.33 2.88 -32.26
C GLU A 158 3.78 3.04 -32.73
N LEU A 159 4.43 1.96 -33.16
CA LEU A 159 5.79 1.98 -33.71
C LEU A 159 5.89 2.81 -35.00
N ARG A 160 4.88 2.76 -35.87
CA ARG A 160 4.82 3.57 -37.12
C ARG A 160 4.87 5.08 -36.86
N THR A 161 4.42 5.53 -35.70
CA THR A 161 4.35 6.95 -35.31
C THR A 161 5.28 7.29 -34.14
N ALA A 162 6.31 6.46 -33.88
CA ALA A 162 7.14 6.54 -32.70
C ALA A 162 8.23 7.63 -32.74
N ASP A 163 8.29 8.47 -33.78
CA ASP A 163 9.36 9.47 -34.00
C ASP A 163 9.66 10.31 -32.76
N ARG A 164 8.61 10.73 -32.05
CA ARG A 164 8.77 11.51 -30.82
C ARG A 164 9.45 10.71 -29.70
N ASN A 165 9.01 9.48 -29.46
CA ASN A 165 9.64 8.63 -28.44
C ASN A 165 11.08 8.27 -28.84
N MET A 166 11.35 8.10 -30.14
CA MET A 166 12.70 7.92 -30.67
C MET A 166 13.57 9.15 -30.40
N ALA A 167 13.08 10.36 -30.69
CA ALA A 167 13.78 11.61 -30.38
C ALA A 167 14.09 11.73 -28.88
N ILE A 168 13.13 11.38 -28.02
CA ILE A 168 13.34 11.33 -26.56
C ILE A 168 14.45 10.34 -26.22
N GLY A 169 14.44 9.13 -26.76
CA GLY A 169 15.48 8.13 -26.52
C GLY A 169 16.88 8.62 -26.91
N TYR A 170 17.03 9.22 -28.10
CA TYR A 170 18.32 9.77 -28.54
C TYR A 170 18.79 10.94 -27.67
N MET A 171 17.87 11.80 -27.24
CA MET A 171 18.18 12.89 -26.31
C MET A 171 18.63 12.36 -24.94
N LEU A 172 17.96 11.35 -24.39
CA LEU A 172 18.36 10.72 -23.13
C LEU A 172 19.75 10.09 -23.22
N LYS A 173 20.10 9.53 -24.38
CA LYS A 173 21.45 9.00 -24.63
C LYS A 173 22.47 10.12 -24.74
N ALA A 174 22.18 11.19 -25.47
CA ALA A 174 23.06 12.35 -25.58
C ALA A 174 23.31 13.01 -24.22
N ALA A 175 22.30 13.01 -23.34
CA ALA A 175 22.41 13.50 -21.96
C ALA A 175 23.10 12.52 -20.99
N GLY A 176 23.50 11.32 -21.43
CA GLY A 176 24.13 10.30 -20.57
C GLY A 176 23.18 9.67 -19.56
N VAL A 177 21.86 9.85 -19.70
CA VAL A 177 20.85 9.24 -18.84
C VAL A 177 20.76 7.74 -19.12
N ILE A 178 20.67 7.36 -20.39
CA ILE A 178 20.69 5.95 -20.84
C ILE A 178 21.98 5.64 -21.61
N SER A 179 22.47 4.40 -21.51
CA SER A 179 23.69 3.94 -22.21
C SER A 179 23.41 2.99 -23.40
N CYS A 180 22.26 2.31 -23.38
CA CYS A 180 21.82 1.37 -24.42
C CYS A 180 21.44 2.04 -25.75
N ASP A 181 21.14 1.24 -26.79
CA ASP A 181 20.60 1.77 -28.05
C ASP A 181 19.20 2.36 -27.81
N PRO A 182 18.96 3.65 -28.10
CA PRO A 182 17.65 4.28 -27.96
C PRO A 182 16.53 3.53 -28.67
N ARG A 183 16.81 2.93 -29.84
CA ARG A 183 15.81 2.23 -30.63
C ARG A 183 15.28 1.00 -29.90
N ASP A 184 16.17 0.27 -29.22
CA ASP A 184 15.81 -0.95 -28.51
C ASP A 184 14.98 -0.63 -27.26
N VAL A 185 15.37 0.42 -26.51
CA VAL A 185 14.60 0.85 -25.33
C VAL A 185 13.23 1.37 -25.72
N VAL A 186 13.15 2.18 -26.78
CA VAL A 186 11.88 2.75 -27.23
C VAL A 186 10.96 1.63 -27.75
N ARG A 187 11.49 0.67 -28.51
CA ARG A 187 10.72 -0.53 -28.92
C ARG A 187 10.21 -1.32 -27.72
N GLY A 188 11.07 -1.57 -26.73
CA GLY A 188 10.68 -2.26 -25.50
C GLY A 188 9.60 -1.50 -24.72
N TYR A 189 9.72 -0.17 -24.61
CA TYR A 189 8.71 0.69 -23.98
C TYR A 189 7.36 0.65 -24.72
N ILE A 190 7.35 0.67 -26.06
CA ILE A 190 6.11 0.55 -26.84
C ILE A 190 5.50 -0.85 -26.64
N ARG A 191 6.31 -1.93 -26.64
CA ARG A 191 5.81 -3.29 -26.32
C ARG A 191 5.19 -3.34 -24.93
N GLN A 192 5.81 -2.69 -23.93
CA GLN A 192 5.24 -2.53 -22.60
C GLN A 192 3.87 -1.81 -22.62
N CYS A 193 3.73 -0.73 -23.39
CA CYS A 193 2.45 -0.02 -23.52
C CYS A 193 1.37 -0.85 -24.22
N ALA A 194 1.76 -1.74 -25.13
CA ALA A 194 0.88 -2.64 -25.86
C ALA A 194 0.49 -3.91 -25.09
N ILE A 195 0.91 -4.08 -23.83
CA ILE A 195 0.48 -5.24 -23.01
C ILE A 195 -1.02 -5.15 -22.72
N THR A 196 -1.73 -6.22 -23.00
CA THR A 196 -3.19 -6.30 -22.90
C THR A 196 -3.65 -6.63 -21.48
N VAL A 197 -4.65 -5.90 -20.99
CA VAL A 197 -5.29 -6.09 -19.68
C VAL A 197 -6.78 -5.79 -19.73
N ASN A 198 -7.53 -6.22 -18.72
CA ASN A 198 -8.89 -5.75 -18.43
C ASN A 198 -8.92 -5.01 -17.07
N VAL A 199 -10.07 -4.42 -16.72
CA VAL A 199 -10.21 -3.68 -15.45
C VAL A 199 -10.03 -4.55 -14.21
N ARG A 200 -10.30 -5.85 -14.29
CA ARG A 200 -10.11 -6.78 -13.16
C ARG A 200 -8.63 -6.98 -12.87
N ASP A 201 -7.82 -7.16 -13.92
CA ASP A 201 -6.37 -7.22 -13.79
C ASP A 201 -5.83 -5.94 -13.16
N LEU A 202 -6.20 -4.79 -13.72
CA LEU A 202 -5.75 -3.49 -13.25
C LEU A 202 -6.15 -3.20 -11.80
N ALA A 203 -7.36 -3.61 -11.38
CA ALA A 203 -7.78 -3.45 -10.00
C ALA A 203 -6.92 -4.27 -9.05
N VAL A 204 -6.60 -5.53 -9.38
CA VAL A 204 -5.72 -6.40 -8.58
C VAL A 204 -4.27 -5.86 -8.54
N MET A 205 -3.76 -5.40 -9.67
CA MET A 205 -2.44 -4.76 -9.75
C MET A 205 -2.39 -3.49 -8.87
N ALA A 206 -3.42 -2.65 -8.93
CA ALA A 206 -3.55 -1.47 -8.08
C ALA A 206 -3.69 -1.84 -6.60
N ALA A 207 -4.45 -2.88 -6.27
CA ALA A 207 -4.61 -3.38 -4.91
C ALA A 207 -3.30 -3.94 -4.34
N THR A 208 -2.41 -4.46 -5.18
CA THR A 208 -1.04 -4.83 -4.76
C THR A 208 -0.27 -3.60 -4.27
N LEU A 209 -0.39 -2.45 -4.96
CA LEU A 209 0.18 -1.19 -4.48
C LEU A 209 -0.53 -0.71 -3.19
N SER A 210 -1.86 -0.78 -3.15
CA SER A 210 -2.64 -0.42 -1.95
C SER A 210 -2.27 -1.28 -0.74
N ASN A 211 -1.91 -2.55 -0.94
CA ASN A 211 -1.54 -3.51 0.09
C ASN A 211 -0.02 -3.51 0.40
N GLY A 212 0.65 -2.37 0.19
CA GLY A 212 2.07 -2.23 0.53
C GLY A 212 3.01 -3.13 -0.29
N GLY A 213 2.56 -3.61 -1.45
CA GLY A 213 3.33 -4.43 -2.38
C GLY A 213 3.08 -5.93 -2.24
N VAL A 214 2.15 -6.35 -1.39
CA VAL A 214 1.73 -7.74 -1.24
C VAL A 214 0.54 -8.01 -2.15
N HIS A 215 0.65 -9.00 -3.03
CA HIS A 215 -0.43 -9.35 -3.95
C HIS A 215 -1.65 -9.84 -3.15
N PRO A 216 -2.85 -9.24 -3.31
CA PRO A 216 -3.97 -9.42 -2.38
C PRO A 216 -4.56 -10.84 -2.40
N VAL A 217 -4.47 -11.55 -3.51
CA VAL A 217 -4.97 -12.93 -3.64
C VAL A 217 -3.94 -13.99 -3.22
N THR A 218 -2.67 -13.82 -3.60
CA THR A 218 -1.63 -14.85 -3.41
C THR A 218 -0.82 -14.65 -2.12
N GLY A 219 -0.87 -13.47 -1.51
CA GLY A 219 -0.08 -13.11 -0.33
C GLY A 219 1.43 -12.95 -0.60
N VAL A 220 1.87 -13.07 -1.85
CA VAL A 220 3.28 -12.92 -2.23
C VAL A 220 3.68 -11.44 -2.14
N ALA A 221 4.78 -11.15 -1.45
CA ALA A 221 5.41 -9.84 -1.45
C ALA A 221 6.08 -9.58 -2.81
N MET A 222 5.44 -8.81 -3.67
CA MET A 222 5.88 -8.51 -5.03
C MET A 222 6.74 -7.24 -5.11
N ILE A 223 6.46 -6.24 -4.27
CA ILE A 223 7.15 -4.95 -4.29
C ILE A 223 7.52 -4.56 -2.86
N PRO A 224 8.76 -4.15 -2.57
CA PRO A 224 9.11 -3.66 -1.25
C PRO A 224 8.26 -2.44 -0.84
N GLN A 225 7.79 -2.41 0.41
CA GLN A 225 6.89 -1.37 0.90
C GLN A 225 7.45 0.06 0.72
N ALA A 226 8.76 0.24 0.87
CA ALA A 226 9.42 1.53 0.64
C ALA A 226 9.31 1.98 -0.83
N SER A 227 9.43 1.05 -1.77
CA SER A 227 9.27 1.28 -3.21
C SER A 227 7.81 1.59 -3.55
N VAL A 228 6.86 0.88 -2.94
CA VAL A 228 5.42 1.16 -3.10
C VAL A 228 5.08 2.58 -2.65
N ARG A 229 5.58 3.00 -1.48
CA ARG A 229 5.41 4.38 -1.02
C ARG A 229 5.92 5.37 -2.06
N GLN A 230 7.09 5.14 -2.62
CA GLN A 230 7.67 6.00 -3.66
C GLN A 230 6.79 6.04 -4.92
N VAL A 231 6.32 4.89 -5.40
CA VAL A 231 5.44 4.78 -6.59
C VAL A 231 4.14 5.55 -6.34
N LEU A 232 3.49 5.34 -5.21
CA LEU A 232 2.25 6.02 -4.85
C LEU A 232 2.43 7.53 -4.69
N SER A 233 3.56 7.99 -4.12
CA SER A 233 3.87 9.42 -4.04
C SER A 233 3.94 10.07 -5.42
N VAL A 234 4.63 9.44 -6.37
CA VAL A 234 4.75 9.98 -7.73
C VAL A 234 3.44 9.81 -8.52
N MET A 235 2.68 8.73 -8.32
CA MET A 235 1.32 8.61 -8.90
C MET A 235 0.41 9.74 -8.43
N THR A 236 0.53 10.14 -7.16
CA THR A 236 -0.26 11.24 -6.57
C THR A 236 0.07 12.57 -7.25
N THR A 237 1.35 12.89 -7.42
CA THR A 237 1.77 14.21 -7.92
C THR A 237 1.86 14.31 -9.44
N CYS A 238 2.07 13.18 -10.14
CA CYS A 238 2.40 13.17 -11.57
C CYS A 238 1.49 12.25 -12.41
N GLY A 239 0.66 11.42 -11.78
CA GLY A 239 0.00 10.31 -12.47
C GLY A 239 -1.17 10.72 -13.39
N MET A 240 -1.80 11.86 -13.10
CA MET A 240 -2.90 12.44 -13.87
C MET A 240 -2.46 13.65 -14.72
N TYR A 241 -1.15 13.76 -14.98
CA TYR A 241 -0.56 14.81 -15.81
C TYR A 241 -0.95 16.22 -15.32
N ASP A 242 -1.35 17.09 -16.24
CA ASP A 242 -1.76 18.48 -15.97
C ASP A 242 -3.01 18.58 -15.05
N ALA A 243 -3.69 17.46 -14.80
CA ALA A 243 -4.83 17.38 -13.88
C ALA A 243 -4.46 16.92 -12.47
N ALA A 244 -3.17 16.69 -12.14
CA ALA A 244 -2.79 16.11 -10.86
C ALA A 244 -3.26 16.94 -9.64
N GLY A 245 -3.19 18.27 -9.71
CA GLY A 245 -3.66 19.14 -8.62
C GLY A 245 -5.18 19.06 -8.40
N ASP A 246 -5.95 19.15 -9.48
CA ASP A 246 -7.42 18.99 -9.45
C ASP A 246 -7.79 17.59 -8.94
N TRP A 247 -7.08 16.57 -9.39
CA TRP A 247 -7.31 15.18 -9.02
C TRP A 247 -7.07 14.90 -7.54
N VAL A 248 -5.96 15.38 -6.98
CA VAL A 248 -5.65 15.20 -5.54
C VAL A 248 -6.71 15.88 -4.67
N SER A 249 -7.27 17.01 -5.12
CA SER A 249 -8.25 17.77 -4.35
C SER A 249 -9.66 17.19 -4.44
N ASN A 250 -10.07 16.68 -5.61
CA ASN A 250 -11.43 16.22 -5.87
C ASN A 250 -11.62 14.70 -5.71
N VAL A 251 -10.54 13.92 -5.88
CA VAL A 251 -10.56 12.44 -5.83
C VAL A 251 -9.65 11.93 -4.72
N GLY A 252 -8.43 12.46 -4.60
CA GLY A 252 -7.49 12.11 -3.52
C GLY A 252 -7.05 10.65 -3.51
N ILE A 253 -7.02 9.98 -4.67
CA ILE A 253 -6.55 8.59 -4.81
C ILE A 253 -5.30 8.61 -5.69
N PRO A 254 -4.13 8.06 -5.29
CA PRO A 254 -2.98 7.94 -6.19
C PRO A 254 -3.39 7.19 -7.46
N ALA A 255 -3.20 7.78 -8.64
CA ALA A 255 -3.80 7.25 -9.86
C ALA A 255 -2.86 7.33 -11.07
N LYS A 256 -3.20 6.57 -12.12
CA LYS A 256 -2.56 6.69 -13.42
C LYS A 256 -3.56 6.40 -14.53
N SER A 257 -3.64 7.31 -15.49
CA SER A 257 -4.45 7.15 -16.72
C SER A 257 -3.62 6.60 -17.89
N GLY A 258 -4.28 5.87 -18.79
CA GLY A 258 -3.77 5.41 -20.07
C GLY A 258 -4.70 5.83 -21.23
N VAL A 259 -4.11 6.17 -22.38
CA VAL A 259 -4.83 6.69 -23.56
C VAL A 259 -5.78 5.68 -24.22
N ALA A 260 -5.70 4.40 -23.86
CA ALA A 260 -6.71 3.41 -24.25
C ALA A 260 -8.05 3.61 -23.52
N GLY A 261 -8.11 4.50 -22.51
CA GLY A 261 -9.30 4.77 -21.72
C GLY A 261 -9.31 4.12 -20.33
N GLY A 262 -8.21 3.50 -19.93
CA GLY A 262 -8.05 2.91 -18.61
C GLY A 262 -7.57 3.93 -17.57
N ILE A 263 -8.04 3.80 -16.32
CA ILE A 263 -7.48 4.50 -15.16
C ILE A 263 -7.30 3.48 -14.03
N ILE A 264 -6.16 3.52 -13.35
CA ILE A 264 -5.98 2.87 -12.05
C ILE A 264 -5.99 3.90 -10.92
N GLY A 265 -6.49 3.50 -9.76
CA GLY A 265 -6.36 4.20 -8.49
C GLY A 265 -5.94 3.24 -7.39
N ALA A 266 -4.98 3.61 -6.55
CA ALA A 266 -4.46 2.76 -5.48
C ALA A 266 -4.48 3.49 -4.14
N LEU A 267 -5.57 3.33 -3.37
CA LEU A 267 -5.73 3.97 -2.06
C LEU A 267 -5.02 3.14 -0.96
N PRO A 268 -3.94 3.66 -0.34
CA PRO A 268 -3.11 2.89 0.59
C PRO A 268 -3.91 2.27 1.74
N GLY A 269 -3.73 0.97 1.96
CA GLY A 269 -4.36 0.20 3.03
C GLY A 269 -5.85 -0.13 2.83
N GLN A 270 -6.45 0.28 1.70
CA GLN A 270 -7.90 0.16 1.52
C GLN A 270 -8.28 -0.61 0.26
N VAL A 271 -8.03 -0.05 -0.93
CA VAL A 271 -8.62 -0.55 -2.18
C VAL A 271 -7.77 -0.21 -3.40
N GLY A 272 -7.73 -1.13 -4.36
CA GLY A 272 -7.31 -0.88 -5.74
C GLY A 272 -8.54 -0.69 -6.63
N ILE A 273 -8.51 0.33 -7.48
CA ILE A 273 -9.60 0.74 -8.35
C ILE A 273 -9.11 0.68 -9.79
N ALA A 274 -9.95 0.20 -10.69
CA ALA A 274 -9.74 0.35 -12.11
C ALA A 274 -11.03 0.74 -12.82
N THR A 275 -10.91 1.62 -13.80
CA THR A 275 -12.00 1.99 -14.70
C THR A 275 -11.55 1.87 -16.15
N PHE A 276 -12.51 1.67 -17.04
CA PHE A 276 -12.26 1.66 -18.48
C PHE A 276 -13.40 2.34 -19.23
N SER A 277 -13.05 3.31 -20.08
CA SER A 277 -13.92 3.93 -21.08
C SER A 277 -13.06 4.64 -22.13
N PRO A 278 -13.15 4.29 -23.43
CA PRO A 278 -12.22 4.80 -24.45
C PRO A 278 -12.18 6.31 -24.67
N LYS A 279 -13.29 7.04 -24.47
CA LYS A 279 -13.36 8.49 -24.72
C LYS A 279 -12.49 9.27 -23.73
N LEU A 280 -11.56 10.07 -24.24
CA LEU A 280 -10.63 10.91 -23.48
C LEU A 280 -11.05 12.39 -23.50
N ASP A 281 -10.66 13.12 -22.46
CA ASP A 281 -10.71 14.58 -22.39
C ASP A 281 -9.49 15.22 -23.09
N GLU A 282 -9.44 16.55 -23.11
CA GLU A 282 -8.34 17.33 -23.70
C GLU A 282 -6.99 17.08 -23.02
N ARG A 283 -6.99 16.56 -21.79
CA ARG A 283 -5.79 16.23 -21.01
C ARG A 283 -5.37 14.76 -21.19
N GLY A 284 -6.08 13.99 -22.03
CA GLY A 284 -5.79 12.59 -22.33
C GLY A 284 -6.26 11.60 -21.26
N ASN A 285 -7.20 11.99 -20.40
CA ASN A 285 -7.78 11.12 -19.37
C ASN A 285 -9.16 10.60 -19.77
N SER A 286 -9.50 9.37 -19.38
CA SER A 286 -10.84 8.81 -19.62
C SER A 286 -11.92 9.66 -18.97
N VAL A 287 -12.82 10.23 -19.76
CA VAL A 287 -13.88 11.13 -19.31
C VAL A 287 -14.78 10.45 -18.27
N ARG A 288 -15.30 9.27 -18.63
CA ARG A 288 -16.17 8.49 -17.75
C ARG A 288 -15.37 7.86 -16.62
N GLY A 289 -14.11 7.47 -16.87
CA GLY A 289 -13.21 6.95 -15.84
C GLY A 289 -13.00 7.95 -14.69
N VAL A 290 -12.71 9.21 -15.01
CA VAL A 290 -12.57 10.30 -14.02
C VAL A 290 -13.87 10.48 -13.24
N ALA A 291 -15.01 10.59 -13.93
CA ALA A 291 -16.31 10.78 -13.28
C ALA A 291 -16.66 9.64 -12.30
N MET A 292 -16.37 8.39 -12.67
CA MET A 292 -16.56 7.24 -11.77
C MET A 292 -15.64 7.31 -10.55
N CYS A 293 -14.37 7.67 -10.71
CA CYS A 293 -13.44 7.83 -9.59
C CYS A 293 -13.85 8.97 -8.65
N GLU A 294 -14.30 10.10 -9.18
CA GLU A 294 -14.85 11.21 -8.40
C GLU A 294 -16.09 10.79 -7.60
N GLN A 295 -17.01 10.05 -8.22
CA GLN A 295 -18.19 9.53 -7.52
C GLN A 295 -17.80 8.54 -6.42
N LEU A 296 -16.88 7.62 -6.70
CA LEU A 296 -16.36 6.66 -5.71
C LEU A 296 -15.72 7.38 -4.51
N SER A 297 -14.91 8.41 -4.75
CA SER A 297 -14.28 9.20 -3.69
C SER A 297 -15.33 9.85 -2.78
N ARG A 298 -16.30 10.56 -3.36
CA ARG A 298 -17.34 11.28 -2.60
C ARG A 298 -18.29 10.36 -1.83
N ASP A 299 -18.86 9.36 -2.51
CA ASP A 299 -19.94 8.54 -1.96
C ASP A 299 -19.42 7.52 -0.93
N MET A 300 -18.17 7.06 -1.08
CA MET A 300 -17.57 6.03 -0.22
C MET A 300 -16.48 6.57 0.73
N GLY A 301 -16.19 7.87 0.72
CA GLY A 301 -15.11 8.46 1.53
C GLY A 301 -13.71 7.96 1.16
N LEU A 302 -13.51 7.60 -0.11
CA LEU A 302 -12.24 7.06 -0.62
C LEU A 302 -11.29 8.19 -0.98
N HIS A 303 -10.75 8.86 0.03
CA HIS A 303 -9.82 9.97 -0.14
C HIS A 303 -8.61 9.83 0.79
N MET A 304 -7.39 10.02 0.29
CA MET A 304 -6.17 9.85 1.10
C MET A 304 -6.05 10.83 2.27
N MET A 305 -6.72 11.99 2.16
CA MET A 305 -6.76 13.02 3.21
C MET A 305 -7.99 12.90 4.12
N ASP A 306 -8.91 11.97 3.84
CA ASP A 306 -10.01 11.69 4.76
C ASP A 306 -9.46 10.89 5.93
N VAL A 307 -9.36 11.56 7.07
CA VAL A 307 -8.80 10.99 8.30
C VAL A 307 -9.82 10.00 8.89
N SER A 308 -9.56 8.71 8.72
CA SER A 308 -10.18 7.69 9.58
C SER A 308 -9.78 8.00 11.04
N GLN A 309 -10.75 8.07 11.97
CA GLN A 309 -10.48 8.34 13.39
C GLN A 309 -9.71 7.16 14.04
N ILE A 310 -8.40 7.08 13.78
CA ILE A 310 -7.55 5.92 14.12
C ILE A 310 -7.16 5.90 15.61
N ALA A 311 -7.28 7.02 16.32
CA ALA A 311 -6.69 7.11 17.65
C ALA A 311 -7.49 6.43 18.76
N GLY A 312 -8.80 6.20 18.59
CA GLY A 312 -9.70 5.80 19.69
C GLY A 312 -9.60 4.34 20.15
N ALA A 313 -9.23 3.39 19.27
CA ALA A 313 -9.48 1.96 19.51
C ALA A 313 -8.24 1.04 19.49
N THR A 314 -7.02 1.56 19.53
CA THR A 314 -5.81 0.71 19.38
C THR A 314 -5.34 0.07 20.68
N VAL A 315 -5.54 0.71 21.84
CA VAL A 315 -5.07 0.21 23.14
C VAL A 315 -6.26 0.14 24.09
N ARG A 316 -6.55 -1.07 24.59
CA ARG A 316 -7.52 -1.30 25.66
C ARG A 316 -6.76 -1.68 26.93
N ILE A 317 -7.02 -0.96 28.02
CA ILE A 317 -6.48 -1.27 29.34
C ILE A 317 -7.53 -2.06 30.09
N THR A 318 -7.12 -3.10 30.79
CA THR A 318 -8.00 -3.91 31.62
C THR A 318 -7.24 -4.36 32.85
N VAL A 319 -7.87 -4.27 34.01
CA VAL A 319 -7.28 -4.71 35.28
C VAL A 319 -7.93 -6.02 35.67
N ALA A 320 -7.10 -6.98 36.06
CA ALA A 320 -7.55 -8.28 36.53
C ALA A 320 -6.88 -8.63 37.85
N THR A 321 -7.56 -9.40 38.68
CA THR A 321 -7.02 -9.97 39.90
C THR A 321 -6.83 -11.47 39.72
N ILE A 322 -5.64 -11.97 40.05
CA ILE A 322 -5.34 -13.40 39.95
C ILE A 322 -5.96 -14.13 41.15
N VAL A 323 -6.69 -15.20 40.86
CA VAL A 323 -7.28 -16.12 41.84
C VAL A 323 -6.49 -17.43 41.81
N PRO A 324 -6.07 -17.96 42.97
CA PRO A 324 -5.22 -19.14 43.04
C PRO A 324 -5.86 -20.38 42.41
N GLY A 325 -5.01 -21.22 41.83
CA GLY A 325 -5.40 -22.56 41.40
C GLY A 325 -5.38 -23.55 42.56
N ALA A 326 -6.12 -24.65 42.44
CA ALA A 326 -6.16 -25.70 43.48
C ALA A 326 -4.77 -26.33 43.74
N ALA A 327 -3.86 -26.26 42.77
CA ALA A 327 -2.50 -26.78 42.90
C ALA A 327 -1.55 -25.84 43.67
N GLU A 328 -1.83 -24.53 43.70
CA GLU A 328 -0.95 -23.50 44.28
C GLU A 328 -1.78 -22.44 45.03
N PRO A 329 -2.42 -22.80 46.17
CA PRO A 329 -3.36 -21.93 46.88
C PRO A 329 -2.71 -20.67 47.47
N ASP A 330 -1.42 -20.73 47.83
CA ASP A 330 -0.69 -19.66 48.54
C ASP A 330 0.26 -18.87 47.61
N HIS A 331 0.02 -18.86 46.30
CA HIS A 331 0.92 -18.20 45.35
C HIS A 331 1.00 -16.66 45.61
N PRO A 332 2.20 -16.05 45.67
CA PRO A 332 2.42 -14.68 46.18
C PRO A 332 1.79 -13.55 45.34
N ASN A 333 1.40 -13.86 44.10
CA ASN A 333 0.72 -12.92 43.21
C ASN A 333 -0.81 -13.04 43.24
N CYS A 334 -1.37 -13.98 44.00
CA CYS A 334 -2.81 -14.09 44.17
C CYS A 334 -3.38 -12.87 44.91
N ALA A 335 -4.61 -12.50 44.57
CA ALA A 335 -5.30 -11.28 45.06
C ALA A 335 -4.60 -9.96 44.72
N ARG A 336 -3.54 -9.96 43.89
CA ARG A 336 -2.86 -8.74 43.41
C ARG A 336 -3.33 -8.38 42.02
N ALA A 337 -3.33 -7.07 41.74
CA ALA A 337 -3.72 -6.54 40.44
C ALA A 337 -2.67 -6.85 39.36
N VAL A 338 -3.17 -7.22 38.19
CA VAL A 338 -2.45 -7.40 36.93
C VAL A 338 -3.06 -6.42 35.93
N VAL A 339 -2.21 -5.63 35.27
CA VAL A 339 -2.67 -4.68 34.24
C VAL A 339 -2.42 -5.26 32.86
N ILE A 340 -3.46 -5.31 32.05
CA ILE A 340 -3.45 -5.89 30.70
C ILE A 340 -3.64 -4.77 29.68
N PHE A 341 -2.62 -4.53 28.88
CA PHE A 341 -2.63 -3.64 27.73
C PHE A 341 -2.85 -4.46 26.47
N SER A 342 -4.05 -4.41 25.90
CA SER A 342 -4.41 -5.15 24.68
C SER A 342 -4.34 -4.26 23.45
N LEU A 343 -3.61 -4.70 22.43
CA LEU A 343 -3.48 -3.99 21.16
C LEU A 343 -4.35 -4.57 20.05
N ARG A 344 -5.02 -3.65 19.34
CA ARG A 344 -5.91 -3.77 18.17
C ARG A 344 -5.27 -3.66 16.78
N GLY A 345 -5.38 -4.65 15.90
CA GLY A 345 -5.30 -4.44 14.45
C GLY A 345 -3.88 -4.18 13.90
N ALA A 346 -3.73 -3.25 12.95
CA ALA A 346 -2.41 -2.84 12.45
C ALA A 346 -1.84 -1.78 13.37
N VAL A 347 -0.81 -2.16 14.12
CA VAL A 347 -0.14 -1.25 15.03
C VAL A 347 0.97 -0.52 14.25
N ARG A 348 0.88 0.81 14.31
CA ARG A 348 1.82 1.79 13.73
C ARG A 348 2.22 2.76 14.85
N PHE A 349 2.95 3.83 14.50
CA PHE A 349 3.43 4.81 15.47
C PHE A 349 2.36 5.30 16.47
N PRO A 350 1.15 5.73 16.05
CA PRO A 350 0.14 6.21 17.01
C PRO A 350 -0.33 5.13 17.99
N GLY A 351 -0.43 3.87 17.54
CA GLY A 351 -0.81 2.76 18.39
C GLY A 351 0.26 2.43 19.43
N SER A 352 1.53 2.39 19.01
CA SER A 352 2.66 2.14 19.90
C SER A 352 2.94 3.31 20.85
N GLU A 353 2.77 4.55 20.39
CA GLU A 353 2.90 5.74 21.24
C GLU A 353 1.78 5.77 22.29
N ARG A 354 0.54 5.47 21.90
CA ARG A 354 -0.58 5.39 22.87
C ARG A 354 -0.36 4.31 23.91
N LEU A 355 0.20 3.16 23.53
CA LEU A 355 0.61 2.12 24.48
C LEU A 355 1.68 2.67 25.43
N SER A 356 2.72 3.32 24.90
CA SER A 356 3.78 3.90 25.73
C SER A 356 3.23 4.93 26.71
N ARG A 357 2.31 5.78 26.27
CA ARG A 357 1.65 6.79 27.12
C ARG A 357 0.78 6.14 28.20
N ALA A 358 0.03 5.10 27.83
CA ALA A 358 -0.79 4.33 28.76
C ALA A 358 0.08 3.61 29.81
N LEU A 359 1.21 3.02 29.41
CA LEU A 359 2.16 2.41 30.34
C LEU A 359 2.69 3.44 31.35
N VAL A 360 3.12 4.62 30.88
CA VAL A 360 3.60 5.69 31.75
C VAL A 360 2.50 6.18 32.70
N ARG A 361 1.29 6.40 32.18
CA ARG A 361 0.18 6.90 32.98
C ARG A 361 -0.25 5.91 34.06
N GLU A 362 -0.44 4.63 33.72
CA GLU A 362 -0.99 3.65 34.65
C GLU A 362 0.06 3.12 35.65
N LEU A 363 1.32 3.02 35.23
CA LEU A 363 2.38 2.38 36.01
C LEU A 363 3.38 3.36 36.61
N GLY A 364 3.44 4.60 36.14
CA GLY A 364 4.37 5.63 36.61
C GLY A 364 4.12 6.09 38.05
N ALA A 365 4.93 7.04 38.49
CA ALA A 365 4.67 7.72 39.76
C ALA A 365 3.36 8.52 39.65
N PRO A 366 2.54 8.59 40.73
CA PRO A 366 1.38 9.46 40.76
C PRO A 366 1.78 10.91 40.48
N ASP A 367 1.03 11.56 39.59
CA ASP A 367 1.15 12.96 39.22
C ASP A 367 -0.05 13.73 39.76
N ASP A 368 0.22 14.74 40.59
CA ASP A 368 -0.81 15.62 41.16
C ASP A 368 -1.62 16.36 40.06
N GLY A 369 -1.07 16.48 38.86
CA GLY A 369 -1.72 17.08 37.69
C GLY A 369 -2.60 16.12 36.85
N ASP A 370 -2.54 14.81 37.07
CA ASP A 370 -3.36 13.79 36.36
C ASP A 370 -3.99 12.82 37.36
N PRO A 371 -5.21 13.14 37.86
CA PRO A 371 -5.94 12.25 38.76
C PRO A 371 -6.13 10.85 38.16
N GLY A 372 -5.62 9.84 38.86
CA GLY A 372 -5.63 8.44 38.40
C GLY A 372 -4.35 7.98 37.71
N SER A 373 -3.37 8.87 37.49
CA SER A 373 -2.02 8.44 37.14
C SER A 373 -1.37 7.65 38.29
N GLY A 374 -0.56 6.65 37.94
CA GLY A 374 0.09 5.74 38.89
C GLY A 374 -0.88 4.82 39.65
N ALA A 375 -2.16 4.75 39.28
CA ALA A 375 -3.18 3.93 39.96
C ALA A 375 -2.80 2.45 40.05
N HIS A 376 -1.93 1.98 39.16
CA HIS A 376 -1.49 0.59 39.11
C HIS A 376 0.03 0.43 39.23
N ALA A 377 0.73 1.42 39.79
CA ALA A 377 2.18 1.35 40.01
C ALA A 377 2.61 0.08 40.77
N GLY A 378 1.78 -0.40 41.72
CA GLY A 378 2.03 -1.58 42.56
C GLY A 378 1.52 -2.93 42.00
N CYS A 379 1.11 -3.00 40.73
CA CYS A 379 0.63 -4.24 40.12
C CYS A 379 1.71 -5.35 40.19
N CYS A 380 1.29 -6.62 40.34
CA CYS A 380 2.23 -7.74 40.42
C CYS A 380 2.80 -8.14 39.05
N ALA A 381 2.07 -7.87 37.97
CA ALA A 381 2.51 -8.11 36.60
C ALA A 381 1.84 -7.17 35.58
N VAL A 382 2.53 -6.96 34.47
CA VAL A 382 2.08 -6.21 33.30
C VAL A 382 1.94 -7.18 32.13
N VAL A 383 0.76 -7.25 31.53
CA VAL A 383 0.52 -8.08 30.33
C VAL A 383 0.38 -7.16 29.12
N ILE A 384 1.17 -7.40 28.08
CA ILE A 384 1.00 -6.78 26.77
C ILE A 384 0.41 -7.84 25.83
N SER A 385 -0.87 -7.72 25.51
CA SER A 385 -1.56 -8.66 24.64
C SER A 385 -1.54 -8.19 23.19
N LEU A 386 -0.86 -8.95 22.33
CA LEU A 386 -0.80 -8.77 20.89
C LEU A 386 -1.71 -9.77 20.16
N ARG A 387 -2.62 -10.43 20.88
CA ARG A 387 -3.53 -11.45 20.34
C ARG A 387 -4.32 -10.99 19.12
N ASP A 388 -4.83 -9.77 19.15
CA ASP A 388 -5.66 -9.18 18.09
C ASP A 388 -4.83 -8.28 17.14
N VAL A 389 -3.49 -8.36 17.19
CA VAL A 389 -2.58 -7.61 16.33
C VAL A 389 -2.20 -8.45 15.12
N TYR A 390 -2.55 -7.98 13.93
CA TYR A 390 -2.18 -8.68 12.68
C TYR A 390 -0.88 -8.16 12.06
N SER A 391 -0.45 -6.92 12.38
CA SER A 391 0.82 -6.40 11.87
C SER A 391 1.44 -5.33 12.77
N LEU A 392 2.76 -5.38 12.90
CA LEU A 392 3.61 -4.35 13.52
C LEU A 392 4.60 -3.83 12.46
N ASN A 393 4.62 -2.52 12.22
CA ASN A 393 5.70 -1.94 11.40
C ASN A 393 6.99 -1.77 12.25
N THR A 394 8.11 -1.50 11.58
CA THR A 394 9.43 -1.37 12.24
C THR A 394 9.44 -0.34 13.36
N VAL A 395 8.72 0.79 13.19
CA VAL A 395 8.64 1.85 14.20
C VAL A 395 7.86 1.37 15.44
N ALA A 396 6.67 0.80 15.24
CA ALA A 396 5.87 0.29 16.33
C ALA A 396 6.61 -0.81 17.09
N ARG A 397 7.22 -1.76 16.37
CA ARG A 397 8.03 -2.83 16.97
C ARG A 397 9.15 -2.25 17.83
N ARG A 398 9.91 -1.28 17.32
CA ARG A 398 11.01 -0.63 18.07
C ARG A 398 10.50 0.05 19.35
N ILE A 399 9.36 0.74 19.28
CA ILE A 399 8.76 1.38 20.47
C ILE A 399 8.30 0.31 21.47
N LEU A 400 7.62 -0.75 21.03
CA LEU A 400 7.21 -1.86 21.92
C LEU A 400 8.42 -2.53 22.58
N HIS A 401 9.49 -2.79 21.82
CA HIS A 401 10.74 -3.36 22.35
C HIS A 401 11.33 -2.48 23.43
N GLU A 402 11.40 -1.16 23.20
CA GLU A 402 11.90 -0.19 24.17
C GLU A 402 10.99 -0.09 25.41
N SER A 403 9.66 -0.07 25.24
CA SER A 403 8.71 -0.08 26.35
C SER A 403 8.87 -1.32 27.23
N ILE A 404 8.98 -2.51 26.63
CA ILE A 404 9.21 -3.77 27.36
C ILE A 404 10.55 -3.72 28.10
N ARG A 405 11.62 -3.30 27.44
CA ARG A 405 12.96 -3.18 28.04
C ARG A 405 12.94 -2.27 29.27
N ARG A 406 12.24 -1.13 29.22
CA ARG A 406 12.10 -0.20 30.35
C ARG A 406 11.33 -0.80 31.52
N LEU A 407 10.22 -1.47 31.26
CA LEU A 407 9.45 -2.15 32.30
C LEU A 407 10.29 -3.20 33.04
N VAL A 408 11.09 -3.98 32.31
CA VAL A 408 11.99 -4.97 32.89
C VAL A 408 13.11 -4.30 33.71
N ALA A 409 13.67 -3.19 33.21
CA ALA A 409 14.68 -2.41 33.92
C ALA A 409 14.15 -1.76 35.21
N GLU A 410 12.86 -1.41 35.23
CA GLU A 410 12.10 -0.98 36.42
C GLU A 410 11.68 -2.16 37.32
N GLU A 411 12.26 -3.34 37.12
CA GLU A 411 12.01 -4.48 37.98
C GLU A 411 10.55 -5.00 37.93
N ARG A 412 9.79 -4.72 36.86
CA ARG A 412 8.42 -5.23 36.71
C ARG A 412 8.39 -6.61 36.06
N SER A 413 7.45 -7.45 36.48
CA SER A 413 7.12 -8.70 35.77
C SER A 413 6.29 -8.39 34.54
N VAL A 414 6.78 -8.75 33.35
CA VAL A 414 6.18 -8.45 32.05
C VAL A 414 5.89 -9.76 31.32
N VAL A 415 4.66 -9.91 30.84
CA VAL A 415 4.24 -11.03 30.01
C VAL A 415 3.68 -10.50 28.70
N VAL A 416 4.23 -10.97 27.58
CA VAL A 416 3.73 -10.64 26.24
C VAL A 416 2.97 -11.83 25.68
N VAL A 417 1.71 -11.64 25.29
CA VAL A 417 0.92 -12.65 24.58
C VAL A 417 1.02 -12.36 23.09
N ASP A 418 1.82 -13.15 22.35
CA ASP A 418 2.08 -12.97 20.92
C ASP A 418 1.92 -14.30 20.15
N PRO A 419 0.67 -14.73 19.87
CA PRO A 419 0.42 -15.97 19.15
C PRO A 419 1.02 -15.97 17.74
N THR A 420 1.02 -14.80 17.11
CA THR A 420 1.38 -14.56 15.70
C THR A 420 2.85 -14.22 15.47
N GLU A 421 3.66 -14.12 16.52
CA GLU A 421 5.10 -13.76 16.45
C GLU A 421 5.38 -12.41 15.79
N VAL A 422 4.42 -11.48 15.87
CA VAL A 422 4.55 -10.15 15.23
C VAL A 422 5.61 -9.29 15.91
N LEU A 423 5.89 -9.54 17.20
CA LEU A 423 6.87 -8.80 17.98
C LEU A 423 8.30 -9.08 17.56
N GLN A 424 8.60 -10.31 17.08
CA GLN A 424 9.94 -10.75 16.68
C GLN A 424 11.02 -10.34 17.70
N MET A 425 10.75 -10.60 18.99
CA MET A 425 11.71 -10.37 20.07
C MET A 425 12.39 -11.69 20.39
N GLU A 426 13.70 -11.75 20.22
CA GLU A 426 14.50 -12.87 20.70
C GLU A 426 14.42 -12.90 22.23
N THR A 427 13.98 -14.03 22.78
CA THR A 427 14.19 -14.32 24.20
C THR A 427 15.68 -14.50 24.42
N PRO A 428 16.34 -13.71 25.31
CA PRO A 428 17.77 -13.86 25.56
C PRO A 428 18.12 -15.28 26.01
N GLU A 429 19.26 -15.82 25.56
CA GLU A 429 19.77 -17.14 25.95
C GLU A 429 19.94 -17.27 27.49
N ALA A 430 19.73 -18.49 27.99
CA ALA A 430 19.76 -18.85 29.41
C ALA A 430 21.04 -18.39 30.13
N GLY A 431 20.94 -17.44 31.07
CA GLY A 431 22.04 -17.11 31.98
C GLY A 431 22.08 -15.72 32.63
N LYS A 432 21.17 -14.77 32.34
CA LYS A 432 21.18 -13.41 32.93
C LYS A 432 20.00 -13.16 33.86
N ALA A 433 20.22 -12.50 35.01
CA ALA A 433 19.20 -12.20 36.02
C ALA A 433 17.99 -11.36 35.51
N GLU A 434 18.16 -10.61 34.41
CA GLU A 434 17.07 -9.94 33.67
C GLU A 434 15.99 -10.92 33.16
N MET A 435 16.31 -12.22 33.03
CA MET A 435 15.42 -13.25 32.44
C MET A 435 14.22 -13.66 33.29
N ALA A 436 14.22 -13.44 34.60
CA ALA A 436 13.11 -13.90 35.44
C ALA A 436 11.82 -13.10 35.19
N ARG A 437 11.93 -11.89 34.64
CA ARG A 437 10.86 -10.89 34.62
C ARG A 437 10.22 -10.64 33.25
N LEU A 438 10.70 -11.25 32.17
CA LEU A 438 10.06 -11.16 30.84
C LEU A 438 9.69 -12.56 30.33
N ARG A 439 8.43 -12.75 29.92
CA ARG A 439 7.97 -13.97 29.25
C ARG A 439 7.17 -13.64 28.00
N VAL A 440 7.52 -14.25 26.88
CA VAL A 440 6.72 -14.19 25.64
C VAL A 440 6.00 -15.53 25.50
N VAL A 441 4.68 -15.49 25.44
CA VAL A 441 3.81 -16.67 25.45
C VAL A 441 2.81 -16.63 24.29
N LYS A 442 2.24 -17.78 23.96
CA LYS A 442 1.28 -17.93 22.85
C LYS A 442 -0.16 -17.73 23.28
N THR A 443 -0.47 -17.99 24.55
CA THR A 443 -1.85 -18.00 25.03
C THR A 443 -2.03 -17.20 26.31
N GLU A 444 -3.25 -16.70 26.52
CA GLU A 444 -3.65 -16.06 27.80
C GLU A 444 -3.61 -17.05 28.97
N MET A 445 -3.74 -18.35 28.70
CA MET A 445 -3.59 -19.40 29.72
C MET A 445 -2.13 -19.52 30.19
N GLU A 446 -1.17 -19.57 29.27
CA GLU A 446 0.25 -19.54 29.59
C GLU A 446 0.62 -18.26 30.35
N ALA A 447 0.08 -17.12 29.92
CA ALA A 447 0.29 -15.85 30.62
C ALA A 447 -0.18 -15.92 32.07
N ARG A 448 -1.40 -16.40 32.31
CA ARG A 448 -1.95 -16.56 33.66
C ARG A 448 -1.12 -17.52 34.50
N ASN A 449 -0.82 -18.71 33.98
CA ASN A 449 0.01 -19.70 34.69
C ASN A 449 1.39 -19.13 35.05
N SER A 450 1.95 -18.29 34.17
CA SER A 450 3.25 -17.66 34.41
C SER A 450 3.27 -16.61 35.52
N ILE A 451 2.11 -15.98 35.78
CA ILE A 451 1.94 -14.93 36.79
C ILE A 451 1.47 -15.52 38.12
N GLY A 452 0.55 -16.48 38.09
CA GLY A 452 -0.23 -16.93 39.24
C GLY A 452 -0.11 -18.40 39.63
N GLY A 453 0.74 -19.17 38.96
CA GLY A 453 0.84 -20.62 39.19
C GLY A 453 -0.17 -21.45 38.39
N ILE A 454 0.00 -22.78 38.38
CA ILE A 454 -0.80 -23.68 37.55
C ILE A 454 -2.26 -23.71 38.01
N GLY A 455 -3.19 -23.51 37.07
CA GLY A 455 -4.62 -23.61 37.31
C GLY A 455 -5.23 -22.35 37.94
N CYS A 456 -4.51 -21.24 37.97
CA CYS A 456 -5.05 -19.96 38.40
C CYS A 456 -6.11 -19.42 37.41
N SER A 457 -7.03 -18.60 37.92
CA SER A 457 -8.00 -17.87 37.10
C SER A 457 -7.80 -16.36 37.26
N ALA A 458 -8.41 -15.57 36.38
CA ALA A 458 -8.33 -14.11 36.43
C ALA A 458 -9.76 -13.54 36.46
N VAL A 459 -10.03 -12.68 37.44
CA VAL A 459 -11.31 -11.97 37.56
C VAL A 459 -11.08 -10.53 37.12
N LEU A 460 -11.85 -10.06 36.15
CA LEU A 460 -11.79 -8.67 35.70
C LEU A 460 -12.35 -7.77 36.80
N VAL A 461 -11.62 -6.70 37.12
CA VAL A 461 -12.16 -5.63 37.95
C VAL A 461 -13.13 -4.86 37.06
N GLN A 462 -14.44 -5.02 37.31
CA GLN A 462 -15.44 -4.14 36.72
C GLN A 462 -15.45 -2.86 37.56
N ASP A 463 -15.33 -1.70 36.90
CA ASP A 463 -15.65 -0.44 37.55
C ASP A 463 -17.13 -0.49 37.93
N ASP A 464 -17.43 -0.47 39.23
CA ASP A 464 -18.78 -0.25 39.72
C ASP A 464 -19.23 1.12 39.22
N TRP A 465 -20.27 1.13 38.36
CA TRP A 465 -20.84 2.33 37.75
C TRP A 465 -21.64 3.19 38.72
#